data_AF-A0A1V5ZIK6-F1
#
_entry.id   AF-A0A1V5ZIK6-F1
#
_cell.length_a   1.000
_cell.length_b   1.000
_cell.length_c   1.000
_cell.angle_alpha   90.00
_cell.angle_beta   90.00
_cell.angle_gamma   90.00
#
_symmetry.space_group_name_H-M   'P 1'
#
loop_
_entity.id
_entity.type
_entity.pdbx_description
1 polymer ?
#
loop_
_entity_poly.entity_id
_entity_poly.type
_entity_poly.pdbx_seq_one_letter_code
_entity_poly.pdbx_strand_id
1 'polypeptide(L)'
;MNIPTPVKLADLKEGKLYFKEVTKKMTSKYYYIIIVKIEKIQLERKPNLIAYSYSTLENYSLFGEITDFNNSQTYNVCCHESEFNFYKTCIQRRDKAIKHSFYKFEEEWFLRNKKKILSNVTSCSQTKKPFSKLFQTIKKEKK
;
A
#
# COMPACT_ATOMS: atom_id res chain seq x y z
N MET A 1 -7.05 16.84 -7.74
CA MET A 1 -6.33 15.95 -6.81
C MET A 1 -4.83 16.26 -6.82
N ASN A 2 -4.21 16.42 -5.64
CA ASN A 2 -2.77 16.59 -5.49
C ASN A 2 -2.05 15.23 -5.57
N ILE A 3 -0.73 15.26 -5.77
CA ILE A 3 0.09 14.04 -5.72
C ILE A 3 -0.06 13.45 -4.31
N PRO A 4 -0.42 12.18 -4.15
CA PRO A 4 -0.65 11.61 -2.84
C PRO A 4 0.65 11.59 -2.05
N THR A 5 0.60 12.14 -0.84
CA THR A 5 1.66 12.07 0.15
C THR A 5 1.41 10.87 1.06
N PRO A 6 2.47 10.26 1.64
CA PRO A 6 2.28 9.22 2.63
C PRO A 6 1.45 9.71 3.82
N VAL A 7 0.50 8.89 4.24
CA VAL A 7 -0.29 9.07 5.46
C VAL A 7 0.62 8.83 6.66
N LYS A 8 0.45 9.61 7.74
CA LYS A 8 1.20 9.36 8.98
C LYS A 8 0.69 8.08 9.62
N LEU A 9 1.56 7.31 10.27
CA LEU A 9 1.15 6.06 10.92
C LEU A 9 0.07 6.31 12.00
N ALA A 10 0.16 7.42 12.72
CA ALA A 10 -0.83 7.84 13.71
C ALA A 10 -2.21 8.20 13.11
N ASP A 11 -2.28 8.47 11.80
CA ASP A 11 -3.52 8.82 11.10
C ASP A 11 -4.17 7.59 10.43
N LEU A 12 -3.54 6.41 10.52
CA LEU A 12 -4.14 5.16 10.06
C LEU A 12 -5.32 4.78 10.96
N LYS A 13 -6.34 4.16 10.37
CA LYS A 13 -7.55 3.72 11.06
C LYS A 13 -7.84 2.26 10.77
N GLU A 14 -8.18 1.51 11.81
CA GLU A 14 -8.66 0.14 11.68
C GLU A 14 -9.92 0.08 10.82
N GLY A 15 -10.07 -1.00 10.05
CA GLY A 15 -11.16 -1.22 9.10
C GLY A 15 -11.10 -0.38 7.82
N LYS A 16 -10.16 0.59 7.70
CA LYS A 16 -10.04 1.44 6.51
C LYS A 16 -9.04 0.89 5.49
N LEU A 17 -9.33 1.18 4.23
CA LEU A 17 -8.48 0.84 3.09
C LEU A 17 -7.43 1.91 2.82
N TYR A 18 -6.24 1.45 2.45
CA TYR A 18 -5.11 2.27 2.06
C TYR A 18 -4.38 1.63 0.88
N PHE A 19 -3.74 2.46 0.06
CA PHE A 19 -2.66 1.95 -0.78
C PHE A 19 -1.43 1.76 0.10
N LYS A 20 -0.74 0.64 -0.06
CA LYS A 20 0.56 0.39 0.55
C LYS A 20 1.60 0.27 -0.55
N GLU A 21 2.62 1.11 -0.47
CA GLU A 21 3.84 0.98 -1.26
C GLU A 21 4.89 0.23 -0.46
N VAL A 22 5.40 -0.86 -1.02
CA VAL A 22 6.58 -1.56 -0.50
C VAL A 22 7.76 -1.23 -1.38
N THR A 23 8.77 -0.58 -0.81
CA THR A 23 10.08 -0.43 -1.45
C THR A 23 10.99 -1.54 -0.97
N LYS A 24 11.54 -2.33 -1.90
CA LYS A 24 12.59 -3.30 -1.62
C LYS A 24 13.91 -2.84 -2.24
N LYS A 25 14.96 -2.77 -1.45
CA LYS A 25 16.34 -2.57 -1.92
C LYS A 25 17.04 -3.92 -2.00
N MET A 26 17.15 -4.47 -3.20
CA MET A 26 18.05 -5.61 -3.50
C MET A 26 19.12 -5.12 -4.47
N THR A 27 19.49 -5.89 -5.50
CA THR A 27 20.35 -5.45 -6.62
C THR A 27 19.74 -4.29 -7.43
N SER A 28 18.42 -4.13 -7.37
CA SER A 28 17.68 -2.99 -7.92
C SER A 28 16.56 -2.57 -6.97
N LYS A 29 16.09 -1.33 -7.12
CA LYS A 29 15.01 -0.80 -6.28
C LYS A 29 13.66 -1.16 -6.90
N TYR A 30 12.92 -2.05 -6.23
CA TYR A 30 11.59 -2.47 -6.63
C TYR A 30 10.53 -1.76 -5.82
N TYR A 31 9.41 -1.45 -6.46
CA TYR A 31 8.22 -0.89 -5.84
C TYR A 31 7.09 -1.90 -6.02
N TYR A 32 6.34 -2.14 -4.96
CA TYR A 32 5.10 -2.91 -5.01
C TYR A 32 3.99 -2.00 -4.54
N ILE A 33 2.90 -1.96 -5.28
CA ILE A 33 1.72 -1.19 -4.90
C ILE A 33 0.61 -2.20 -4.68
N ILE A 34 0.07 -2.22 -3.47
CA ILE A 34 -1.04 -3.10 -3.12
C ILE A 34 -2.08 -2.33 -2.32
N ILE A 35 -3.29 -2.86 -2.23
CA ILE A 35 -4.35 -2.30 -1.39
C ILE A 35 -4.39 -3.13 -0.12
N VAL A 36 -4.48 -2.44 1.02
CA VAL A 36 -4.49 -3.06 2.34
C VAL A 36 -5.67 -2.56 3.15
N LYS A 37 -6.24 -3.44 3.97
CA LYS A 37 -7.17 -3.07 5.03
C LYS A 37 -6.43 -3.17 6.35
N ILE A 38 -6.41 -2.09 7.13
CA ILE A 38 -5.77 -2.12 8.44
C ILE A 38 -6.67 -2.89 9.40
N GLU A 39 -6.15 -3.96 9.98
CA GLU A 39 -6.91 -4.80 10.91
C GLU A 39 -6.67 -4.41 12.36
N LYS A 40 -5.42 -4.03 12.70
CA LYS A 40 -5.05 -3.65 14.06
C LYS A 40 -3.93 -2.63 14.09
N ILE A 41 -4.04 -1.64 14.97
CA ILE A 41 -3.02 -0.62 15.21
C ILE A 41 -2.71 -0.55 16.71
N GLN A 42 -1.44 -0.66 17.06
CA GLN A 42 -0.95 -0.42 18.41
C GLN A 42 0.30 0.44 18.32
N LEU A 43 0.15 1.76 18.42
CA LEU A 43 1.27 2.72 18.33
C LEU A 43 1.54 3.46 19.65
N GLU A 44 0.55 3.52 20.55
CA GLU A 44 0.61 4.23 21.82
C GLU A 44 1.08 3.35 22.99
N ARG A 45 1.15 2.02 22.78
CA ARG A 45 1.59 1.05 23.78
C ARG A 45 2.60 0.10 23.18
N LYS A 46 3.67 -0.18 23.91
CA LYS A 46 4.69 -1.14 23.49
C LYS A 46 4.18 -2.58 23.65
N PRO A 47 4.51 -3.48 22.73
CA PRO A 47 5.28 -3.25 21.50
C PRO A 47 4.46 -2.60 20.37
N ASN A 48 5.10 -1.77 19.54
CA ASN A 48 4.42 -1.18 18.39
C ASN A 48 4.07 -2.27 17.35
N LEU A 49 2.82 -2.23 16.87
CA LEU A 49 2.27 -3.19 15.92
C LEU A 49 1.36 -2.48 14.92
N ILE A 50 1.49 -2.84 13.64
CA ILE A 50 0.45 -2.61 12.63
C ILE A 50 0.20 -3.94 11.93
N ALA A 51 -1.04 -4.43 11.99
CA ALA A 51 -1.49 -5.60 11.26
C ALA A 51 -2.46 -5.19 10.15
N TYR A 52 -2.33 -5.81 8.98
CA TYR A 52 -3.22 -5.57 7.86
C TYR A 52 -3.42 -6.82 7.02
N SER A 53 -4.59 -6.92 6.40
CA SER A 53 -4.84 -7.83 5.30
C SER A 53 -4.53 -7.11 3.99
N TYR A 54 -4.10 -7.84 2.96
CA TYR A 54 -3.86 -7.27 1.64
C TYR A 54 -4.29 -8.17 0.49
N SER A 55 -4.57 -7.52 -0.64
CA SER A 55 -4.71 -8.16 -1.95
C SER A 55 -3.76 -7.50 -2.94
N THR A 56 -3.23 -8.28 -3.88
CA THR A 56 -2.46 -7.78 -5.02
C THR A 56 -3.38 -7.06 -6.01
N LEU A 57 -2.81 -6.11 -6.77
CA LEU A 57 -3.59 -5.32 -7.74
C LEU A 57 -4.07 -6.15 -8.94
N GLU A 58 -3.33 -7.19 -9.32
CA GLU A 58 -3.68 -8.11 -10.41
C GLU A 58 -4.98 -8.88 -10.12
N ASN A 59 -5.18 -9.26 -8.85
CA ASN A 59 -6.40 -9.94 -8.37
C ASN A 59 -7.63 -9.02 -8.32
N TYR A 60 -7.41 -7.70 -8.26
CA TYR A 60 -8.48 -6.69 -8.19
C TYR A 60 -9.18 -6.44 -9.54
N SER A 61 -8.80 -7.15 -10.61
CA SER A 61 -9.58 -7.18 -11.86
C SER A 61 -11.05 -7.60 -11.61
N LEU A 62 -11.31 -8.37 -10.55
CA LEU A 62 -12.62 -8.84 -10.06
C LEU A 62 -13.34 -7.88 -9.08
N PHE A 63 -13.36 -6.58 -9.37
CA PHE A 63 -13.66 -5.53 -8.38
C PHE A 63 -15.02 -5.64 -7.64
N GLY A 64 -15.96 -6.43 -8.17
CA GLY A 64 -17.24 -6.69 -7.50
C GLY A 64 -17.14 -7.44 -6.16
N GLU A 65 -16.02 -8.12 -5.88
CA GLU A 65 -15.87 -8.94 -4.66
C GLU A 65 -15.26 -8.18 -3.46
N ILE A 66 -14.83 -6.93 -3.64
CA ILE A 66 -13.91 -6.24 -2.73
C ILE A 66 -14.55 -5.65 -1.48
N THR A 67 -15.85 -5.38 -1.52
CA THR A 67 -16.57 -5.01 -0.29
C THR A 67 -16.51 -6.13 0.74
N ASP A 68 -16.23 -7.36 0.31
CA ASP A 68 -15.97 -8.53 1.14
C ASP A 68 -14.53 -9.05 0.93
N PHE A 69 -13.57 -8.57 1.72
CA PHE A 69 -12.22 -9.16 1.89
C PHE A 69 -12.26 -10.64 2.43
N ASN A 70 -13.38 -11.34 2.27
CA ASN A 70 -13.63 -12.72 2.67
C ASN A 70 -13.23 -13.76 1.60
N ASN A 71 -12.85 -13.34 0.39
CA ASN A 71 -12.41 -14.30 -0.63
C ASN A 71 -10.96 -14.76 -0.43
N SER A 72 -10.73 -16.03 -0.78
CA SER A 72 -9.64 -16.95 -0.40
C SER A 72 -8.18 -16.56 -0.73
N GLN A 73 -7.91 -15.31 -1.12
CA GLN A 73 -6.56 -14.82 -1.48
C GLN A 73 -6.13 -13.59 -0.67
N THR A 74 -6.66 -13.43 0.54
CA THR A 74 -6.19 -12.39 1.47
C THR A 74 -4.99 -12.88 2.26
N TYR A 75 -3.96 -12.03 2.31
CA TYR A 75 -2.75 -12.31 3.08
C TYR A 75 -2.68 -11.39 4.30
N ASN A 76 -2.42 -11.98 5.47
CA ASN A 76 -2.23 -11.23 6.70
C ASN A 76 -0.75 -10.92 6.92
N VAL A 77 -0.45 -9.68 7.28
CA VAL A 77 0.90 -9.25 7.63
C VAL A 77 0.87 -8.46 8.92
N CYS A 78 1.77 -8.80 9.83
CA CYS A 78 2.03 -8.08 11.06
C CYS A 78 3.42 -7.44 10.98
N CYS A 79 3.48 -6.11 11.04
CA CYS A 79 4.73 -5.40 11.25
C CYS A 79 4.90 -5.19 12.75
N HIS A 80 5.84 -5.89 13.38
CA HIS A 80 6.12 -5.80 14.81
C HIS A 80 7.46 -5.09 15.08
N GLU A 81 7.58 -4.36 16.18
CA GLU A 81 8.78 -3.56 16.46
C GLU A 81 10.07 -4.36 16.66
N SER A 82 9.96 -5.66 16.97
CA SER A 82 11.09 -6.59 17.02
C SER A 82 11.83 -6.68 15.68
N GLU A 83 11.11 -6.50 14.57
CA GLU A 83 11.62 -6.63 13.20
C GLU A 83 11.68 -5.29 12.45
N PHE A 84 10.88 -4.32 12.88
CA PHE A 84 10.67 -3.07 12.18
C PHE A 84 10.87 -1.83 13.07
N ASN A 85 11.42 -0.79 12.46
CA ASN A 85 11.41 0.57 12.99
C ASN A 85 10.15 1.30 12.51
N PHE A 86 9.48 1.99 13.42
CA PHE A 86 8.28 2.79 13.14
C PHE A 86 8.66 4.26 13.09
N TYR A 87 8.46 4.89 11.93
CA TYR A 87 8.66 6.33 11.72
C TYR A 87 7.32 7.02 11.52
N LYS A 88 7.33 8.36 11.52
CA LYS A 88 6.11 9.16 11.37
C LYS A 88 5.21 8.76 10.19
N THR A 89 5.79 8.41 9.04
CA THR A 89 5.04 8.13 7.79
C THR A 89 5.35 6.78 7.15
N CYS A 90 6.18 5.96 7.79
CA CYS A 90 6.58 4.67 7.22
C CYS A 90 7.07 3.70 8.27
N ILE A 91 7.03 2.42 7.92
CA ILE A 91 7.60 1.32 8.69
C ILE A 91 8.76 0.76 7.89
N GLN A 92 9.92 0.54 8.51
CA GLN A 92 11.10 0.02 7.81
C GLN A 92 11.69 -1.17 8.54
N ARG A 93 11.98 -2.26 7.83
CA ARG A 93 12.67 -3.42 8.41
C ARG A 93 14.03 -3.00 8.94
N ARG A 94 14.48 -3.56 10.06
CA ARG A 94 15.72 -3.14 10.74
C ARG A 94 16.97 -3.24 9.85
N ASP A 95 17.01 -4.21 8.95
CA ASP A 95 18.07 -4.35 7.94
C ASP A 95 17.99 -3.33 6.78
N LYS A 96 17.02 -2.40 6.84
CA LYS A 96 16.76 -1.34 5.88
C LYS A 96 16.36 -1.81 4.48
N ALA A 97 16.22 -3.12 4.26
CA ALA A 97 15.94 -3.70 2.94
C ALA A 97 14.51 -3.46 2.48
N ILE A 98 13.56 -3.35 3.42
CA ILE A 98 12.13 -3.21 3.13
C ILE A 98 11.57 -1.97 3.83
N LYS A 99 10.85 -1.14 3.08
CA LYS A 99 10.11 0.02 3.61
C LYS A 99 8.66 -0.03 3.16
N HIS A 100 7.73 0.17 4.08
CA HIS A 100 6.30 0.26 3.86
C HIS A 100 5.83 1.70 4.06
N SER A 101 5.16 2.28 3.07
CA SER A 101 4.51 3.59 3.18
C SER A 101 3.04 3.44 2.79
N PHE A 102 2.15 4.14 3.49
CA PHE A 102 0.71 4.07 3.27
C PHE A 102 0.21 5.36 2.63
N TYR A 103 -0.75 5.28 1.72
CA TYR A 103 -1.37 6.41 1.06
C TYR A 103 -2.89 6.25 1.12
N LYS A 104 -3.61 7.37 1.15
CA LYS A 104 -5.08 7.36 1.19
C LYS A 104 -5.64 6.61 -0.02
N PHE A 105 -6.54 5.66 0.23
CA PHE A 105 -7.32 5.01 -0.80
C PHE A 105 -8.61 5.80 -1.04
N GLU A 106 -8.85 6.18 -2.30
CA GLU A 106 -10.11 6.81 -2.72
C GLU A 106 -10.72 5.96 -3.83
N GLU A 107 -11.84 5.32 -3.53
CA GLU A 107 -12.44 4.28 -4.36
C GLU A 107 -12.83 4.79 -5.74
N GLU A 108 -13.59 5.89 -5.82
CA GLU A 108 -14.00 6.47 -7.10
C GLU A 108 -12.81 6.87 -7.97
N TRP A 109 -11.77 7.44 -7.35
CA TRP A 109 -10.55 7.79 -8.06
C TRP A 109 -9.86 6.51 -8.57
N PHE A 110 -9.74 5.48 -7.74
CA PHE A 110 -9.13 4.22 -8.16
C PHE A 110 -9.89 3.61 -9.34
N LEU A 111 -11.21 3.50 -9.24
CA LEU A 111 -12.08 2.95 -10.28
C LEU A 111 -11.91 3.67 -11.62
N ARG A 112 -11.94 5.01 -11.60
CA ARG A 112 -11.75 5.83 -12.81
C ARG A 112 -10.37 5.69 -13.45
N ASN A 113 -9.35 5.31 -12.68
CA ASN A 113 -7.97 5.23 -13.16
C ASN A 113 -7.41 3.79 -13.20
N LYS A 114 -8.22 2.79 -12.87
CA LYS A 114 -7.81 1.38 -12.70
C LYS A 114 -6.99 0.86 -13.87
N LYS A 115 -7.48 1.01 -15.10
CA LYS A 115 -6.78 0.56 -16.31
C LYS A 115 -5.37 1.16 -16.44
N LYS A 116 -5.21 2.45 -16.10
CA LYS A 116 -3.91 3.13 -16.15
C LYS A 116 -2.97 2.73 -15.02
N ILE A 117 -3.51 2.44 -13.84
CA ILE A 117 -2.73 1.90 -12.72
C ILE A 117 -2.20 0.52 -13.11
N LEU A 118 -3.09 -0.35 -13.61
CA LEU A 118 -2.74 -1.71 -14.01
C LEU A 118 -1.75 -1.76 -15.18
N SER A 119 -1.81 -0.84 -16.15
CA SER A 119 -0.83 -0.79 -17.26
C SER A 119 0.59 -0.43 -16.81
N ASN A 120 0.75 0.12 -15.60
CA ASN A 120 2.05 0.43 -15.00
C ASN A 120 2.50 -0.65 -14.00
N VAL A 121 1.64 -1.63 -13.72
CA VAL A 121 1.95 -2.79 -12.90
C VAL A 121 2.48 -3.89 -13.81
N THR A 122 3.69 -4.33 -13.53
CA THR A 122 4.27 -5.56 -14.06
C THR A 122 3.91 -6.73 -13.14
N SER A 123 4.46 -7.92 -13.41
CA SER A 123 4.18 -9.13 -12.63
C SER A 123 4.24 -8.94 -11.10
N CYS A 124 3.33 -9.61 -10.40
CA CYS A 124 3.28 -9.68 -8.94
C CYS A 124 3.12 -8.32 -8.26
N SER A 125 2.32 -7.42 -8.84
CA SER A 125 2.09 -6.05 -8.33
C SER A 125 3.33 -5.14 -8.29
N GLN A 126 4.38 -5.50 -9.02
CA GLN A 126 5.58 -4.68 -9.12
C GLN A 126 5.33 -3.48 -10.03
N THR A 127 5.95 -2.34 -9.73
CA THR A 127 5.95 -1.16 -10.59
C THR A 127 7.36 -0.66 -10.84
N LYS A 128 7.59 -0.14 -12.06
CA LYS A 128 8.86 0.48 -12.45
C LYS A 128 9.13 1.80 -11.72
N LYS A 129 8.08 2.43 -11.19
CA LYS A 129 8.11 3.77 -10.58
C LYS A 129 7.40 3.75 -9.22
N PRO A 130 7.80 4.62 -8.28
CA PRO A 130 7.07 4.80 -7.03
C PRO A 130 5.66 5.35 -7.27
N PHE A 131 4.79 5.13 -6.29
CA PHE A 131 3.39 5.52 -6.26
C PHE A 131 3.19 7.00 -6.60
N SER A 132 4.01 7.89 -6.03
CA SER A 132 3.93 9.33 -6.32
C SER A 132 4.15 9.67 -7.80
N LYS A 133 5.10 9.01 -8.46
CA LYS A 133 5.36 9.20 -9.90
C LYS A 133 4.26 8.57 -10.76
N LEU A 134 3.75 7.40 -10.37
CA LEU A 134 2.59 6.77 -11.00
C LEU A 134 1.39 7.74 -11.03
N PHE A 135 1.08 8.37 -9.89
CA PHE A 135 -0.01 9.34 -9.80
C PHE A 135 0.19 10.57 -10.68
N GLN A 136 1.42 11.08 -10.75
CA GLN A 136 1.74 12.20 -11.64
C GLN A 136 1.50 11.85 -13.11
N THR A 137 1.93 10.66 -13.55
CA THR A 137 1.69 10.18 -14.93
C THR A 137 0.19 10.11 -15.23
N ILE A 138 -0.58 9.47 -14.35
CA ILE A 138 -2.04 9.35 -14.51
C ILE A 138 -2.74 10.72 -14.57
N LYS A 139 -2.28 11.70 -13.77
CA LYS A 139 -2.84 13.06 -13.76
C LYS A 139 -2.48 13.87 -15.00
N LYS A 140 -1.25 13.74 -15.53
CA LYS A 140 -0.79 14.50 -16.70
C LYS A 140 -1.52 14.09 -17.99
N GLU A 141 -1.86 12.81 -18.13
CA GLU A 141 -2.62 12.28 -19.27
C GLU A 141 -4.13 12.62 -19.23
N LYS A 142 -4.59 13.42 -18.26
CA LYS A 142 -5.96 13.98 -18.26
C LYS A 142 -6.02 15.38 -18.86
N LYS A 143 -4.87 15.96 -19.23
CA LYS A 143 -4.78 17.17 -20.04
C LYS A 143 -4.52 16.77 -21.48
#